data_AF-A0A7W1CK01-F1
#
_entry.id   AF-A0A7W1CK01-F1
#
_cell.length_a   1.000
_cell.length_b   1.000
_cell.length_c   1.000
_cell.angle_alpha   90.00
_cell.angle_beta   90.00
_cell.angle_gamma   90.00
#
_symmetry.space_group_name_H-M   'P 1'
#
loop_
_entity.id
_entity.type
_entity.pdbx_description
1 polymer ?
#
loop_
_entity_poly.entity_id
_entity_poly.type
_entity_poly.pdbx_seq_one_letter_code
_entity_poly.pdbx_strand_id
1 'polypeptide(L)'
;MKKQMLLNFLILAIFSTLSLFSATPKTNQLNVDPKLSQYVKTIQAFPEGKKLISNILAEGQLNIQVGVNGVARNFKACWNQDSRTIIICLATNPPQGEVIASILFELHNASVTSKMDNLDQMAQYGKINKQEYVRSFEHLEYLNSINTANLAKIGIEKGLFPKNALLPTYKNFDEHFYYQKISGHSDVIAKNYDILMAPAREIRYF
;
A
#
# COMPACT_ATOMS: atom_id res chain seq x y z
N MET A 1 -12.60 -41.97 39.09
CA MET A 1 -11.50 -41.64 38.15
C MET A 1 -11.89 -41.70 36.67
N LYS A 2 -12.57 -42.74 36.15
CA LYS A 2 -12.91 -42.84 34.70
C LYS A 2 -13.80 -41.71 34.13
N LYS A 3 -14.75 -41.16 34.91
CA LYS A 3 -15.64 -40.07 34.45
C LYS A 3 -14.92 -38.72 34.26
N GLN A 4 -13.86 -38.44 35.03
CA GLN A 4 -13.10 -37.18 34.93
C GLN A 4 -12.23 -37.14 33.67
N MET A 5 -11.64 -38.28 33.28
CA MET A 5 -10.82 -38.37 32.06
C MET A 5 -11.64 -38.23 30.78
N LEU A 6 -12.87 -38.75 30.76
CA LEU A 6 -13.81 -38.60 29.63
C LEU A 6 -14.24 -37.15 29.43
N LEU A 7 -14.47 -36.40 30.51
CA LEU A 7 -14.84 -34.99 30.42
C LEU A 7 -13.69 -34.12 29.90
N ASN A 8 -12.46 -34.38 30.35
CA ASN A 8 -11.28 -33.65 29.88
C ASN A 8 -10.96 -33.93 28.41
N PHE A 9 -11.15 -35.17 27.93
CA PHE A 9 -10.99 -35.51 26.52
C PHE A 9 -12.04 -34.84 25.62
N LEU A 10 -13.29 -34.76 26.09
CA LEU A 10 -14.38 -34.12 25.34
C LEU A 10 -14.17 -32.61 25.21
N ILE A 11 -13.68 -31.94 26.26
CA ILE A 11 -13.38 -30.49 26.25
C ILE A 11 -12.23 -30.19 25.27
N LEU A 12 -11.15 -30.98 25.30
CA LEU A 12 -10.01 -30.83 24.37
C LEU A 12 -10.41 -31.05 22.90
N ALA A 13 -11.29 -32.03 22.62
CA ALA A 13 -11.81 -32.26 21.27
C ALA A 13 -12.65 -31.07 20.77
N ILE A 14 -13.53 -30.51 21.62
CA ILE A 14 -14.36 -29.35 21.30
C ILE A 14 -13.51 -28.11 21.01
N PHE A 15 -12.46 -27.85 21.81
CA PHE A 15 -11.52 -26.73 21.57
C PHE A 15 -10.71 -26.91 20.27
N SER A 16 -10.32 -28.13 19.92
CA SER A 16 -9.59 -28.39 18.66
C SER A 16 -10.45 -28.25 17.40
N THR A 17 -11.78 -28.44 17.50
CA THR A 17 -12.70 -28.24 16.38
C THR A 17 -13.21 -26.80 16.25
N LEU A 18 -13.24 -26.03 17.34
CA LEU A 18 -13.63 -24.61 17.33
C LEU A 18 -12.55 -23.68 16.76
N SER A 19 -11.28 -24.10 16.77
CA SER A 19 -10.18 -23.36 16.10
C SER A 19 -10.18 -23.47 14.57
N LEU A 20 -11.04 -24.31 13.98
CA LEU A 20 -11.13 -24.51 12.53
C LEU A 20 -12.21 -23.66 11.84
N PHE A 21 -13.03 -22.94 12.60
CA PHE A 21 -14.10 -22.09 12.04
C PHE A 21 -13.81 -20.61 12.30
N SER A 22 -13.18 -19.99 11.30
CA SER A 22 -13.51 -18.66 10.73
C SER A 22 -12.27 -17.96 10.16
N ALA A 23 -11.52 -18.64 9.29
CA ALA A 23 -10.88 -17.90 8.21
C ALA A 23 -11.96 -17.71 7.15
N THR A 24 -12.73 -16.62 7.22
CA THR A 24 -13.49 -16.16 6.05
C THR A 24 -12.50 -16.11 4.89
N PRO A 25 -12.78 -16.74 3.74
CA PRO A 25 -11.87 -16.67 2.61
C PRO A 25 -11.69 -15.18 2.30
N LYS A 26 -10.45 -14.69 2.38
CA LYS A 26 -10.13 -13.36 1.87
C LYS A 26 -10.61 -13.36 0.43
N THR A 27 -11.66 -12.59 0.14
CA THR A 27 -12.09 -12.39 -1.23
C THR A 27 -10.99 -11.60 -1.91
N ASN A 28 -10.20 -12.28 -2.73
CA ASN A 28 -9.15 -11.69 -3.56
C ASN A 28 -9.81 -10.94 -4.73
N GLN A 29 -10.60 -9.92 -4.39
CA GLN A 29 -11.44 -9.17 -5.31
C GLN A 29 -10.79 -7.81 -5.60
N LEU A 30 -10.81 -7.44 -6.88
CA LEU A 30 -10.47 -6.10 -7.34
C LEU A 30 -11.75 -5.32 -7.58
N ASN A 31 -12.01 -4.31 -6.74
CA ASN A 31 -13.13 -3.39 -6.94
C ASN A 31 -12.62 -2.10 -7.55
N VAL A 32 -13.17 -1.72 -8.71
CA VAL A 32 -12.72 -0.53 -9.44
C VAL A 32 -13.93 0.38 -9.67
N ASP A 33 -13.77 1.65 -9.34
CA ASP A 33 -14.74 2.68 -9.73
C ASP A 33 -14.94 2.66 -11.26
N PRO A 34 -16.19 2.70 -11.76
CA PRO A 34 -16.47 2.70 -13.20
C PRO A 34 -15.66 3.75 -13.98
N LYS A 35 -15.40 4.93 -13.40
CA LYS A 35 -14.60 6.00 -14.02
C LYS A 35 -13.14 5.62 -14.21
N LEU A 36 -12.63 4.69 -13.40
CA LEU A 36 -11.24 4.23 -13.44
C LEU A 36 -11.07 2.90 -14.21
N SER A 37 -12.17 2.24 -14.58
CA SER A 37 -12.17 0.90 -15.17
C SER A 37 -11.34 0.79 -16.44
N GLN A 38 -11.37 1.81 -17.31
CA GLN A 38 -10.57 1.77 -18.55
C GLN A 38 -9.07 1.76 -18.26
N TYR A 39 -8.59 2.56 -17.30
CA TYR A 39 -7.17 2.65 -16.97
C TYR A 39 -6.66 1.36 -16.35
N VAL A 40 -7.44 0.77 -15.44
CA VAL A 40 -7.10 -0.51 -14.81
C VAL A 40 -7.10 -1.64 -15.84
N LYS A 41 -8.06 -1.66 -16.78
CA LYS A 41 -8.05 -2.60 -17.91
C LYS A 41 -6.80 -2.45 -18.78
N THR A 42 -6.39 -1.21 -19.08
CA THR A 42 -5.15 -0.97 -19.83
C THR A 42 -3.93 -1.50 -19.07
N ILE A 43 -3.85 -1.31 -17.76
CA ILE A 43 -2.77 -1.87 -16.92
C ILE A 43 -2.80 -3.41 -16.91
N GLN A 44 -3.98 -4.01 -16.83
CA GLN A 44 -4.14 -5.48 -16.86
C GLN A 44 -3.89 -6.11 -18.23
N ALA A 45 -3.96 -5.32 -19.32
CA ALA A 45 -3.71 -5.80 -20.68
C ALA A 45 -2.24 -6.18 -20.91
N PHE A 46 -1.32 -5.75 -20.05
CA PHE A 46 0.09 -6.08 -20.14
C PHE A 46 0.51 -7.05 -19.01
N PRO A 47 1.34 -8.10 -19.29
CA PRO A 47 1.59 -9.20 -18.35
C PRO A 47 2.12 -8.77 -16.98
N GLU A 48 3.04 -7.82 -16.92
CA GLU A 48 3.69 -7.42 -15.67
C GLU A 48 2.74 -6.58 -14.81
N GLY A 49 1.86 -5.78 -15.40
CA GLY A 49 0.80 -5.05 -14.69
C GLY A 49 -0.27 -5.99 -14.14
N LYS A 50 -0.66 -6.99 -14.93
CA LYS A 50 -1.53 -8.08 -14.46
C LYS A 50 -0.90 -8.82 -13.28
N LYS A 51 0.39 -9.18 -13.38
CA LYS A 51 1.14 -9.85 -12.31
C LYS A 51 1.22 -9.00 -11.04
N LEU A 52 1.52 -7.70 -11.16
CA LEU A 52 1.55 -6.78 -10.03
C LEU A 52 0.21 -6.77 -9.28
N ILE A 53 -0.90 -6.59 -10.00
CA ILE A 53 -2.25 -6.61 -9.42
C ILE A 53 -2.54 -7.97 -8.77
N SER A 54 -2.23 -9.08 -9.44
CA SER A 54 -2.44 -10.42 -8.89
C SER A 54 -1.66 -10.67 -7.59
N ASN A 55 -0.42 -10.17 -7.49
CA ASN A 55 0.38 -10.29 -6.27
C ASN A 55 -0.25 -9.50 -5.11
N ILE A 56 -0.72 -8.28 -5.36
CA ILE A 56 -1.39 -7.46 -4.34
C ILE A 56 -2.68 -8.13 -3.87
N LEU A 57 -3.46 -8.70 -4.81
CA LEU A 57 -4.69 -9.41 -4.51
C LEU A 57 -4.47 -10.69 -3.68
N ALA A 58 -3.28 -11.30 -3.75
CA ALA A 58 -2.95 -12.46 -2.92
C ALA A 58 -2.88 -12.11 -1.42
N GLU A 59 -2.68 -10.84 -1.07
CA GLU A 59 -2.69 -10.35 0.31
C GLU A 59 -4.09 -9.97 0.82
N GLY A 60 -5.05 -9.83 -0.10
CA GLY A 60 -6.45 -9.52 0.17
C GLY A 60 -7.04 -8.55 -0.85
N GLN A 61 -8.32 -8.21 -0.65
CA GLN A 61 -9.08 -7.31 -1.50
C GLN A 61 -8.33 -5.99 -1.78
N LEU A 62 -8.49 -5.46 -2.99
CA LEU A 62 -7.98 -4.17 -3.42
C LEU A 62 -9.13 -3.33 -3.97
N ASN A 63 -9.28 -2.10 -3.47
CA ASN A 63 -10.21 -1.12 -4.02
C ASN A 63 -9.45 -0.02 -4.75
N ILE A 64 -9.94 0.41 -5.91
CA ILE A 64 -9.40 1.54 -6.67
C ILE A 64 -10.56 2.48 -6.96
N GLN A 65 -10.59 3.64 -6.31
CA GLN A 65 -11.75 4.54 -6.35
C GLN A 65 -11.38 6.00 -6.63
N VAL A 66 -12.35 6.76 -7.15
CA VAL A 66 -12.22 8.20 -7.25
C VAL A 66 -12.50 8.82 -5.89
N GLY A 67 -11.64 9.72 -5.43
CA GLY A 67 -11.85 10.42 -4.18
C GLY A 67 -10.89 11.60 -4.00
N VAL A 68 -11.20 12.45 -3.03
CA VAL A 68 -10.36 13.60 -2.68
C VAL A 68 -10.22 13.62 -1.17
N ASN A 69 -9.06 13.21 -0.66
CA ASN A 69 -8.62 13.51 0.69
C ASN A 69 -7.43 14.50 0.62
N GLY A 70 -6.91 14.93 1.78
CA GLY A 70 -5.80 15.90 1.82
C GLY A 70 -4.55 15.43 1.06
N VAL A 71 -4.23 14.14 1.11
CA VAL A 71 -3.05 13.55 0.44
C VAL A 71 -3.29 13.45 -1.07
N ALA A 72 -4.37 12.81 -1.50
CA ALA A 72 -4.72 12.65 -2.91
C ALA A 72 -4.95 14.00 -3.61
N ARG A 73 -5.34 15.06 -2.88
CA ARG A 73 -5.41 16.41 -3.45
C ARG A 73 -4.03 16.95 -3.83
N ASN A 74 -3.02 16.69 -3.01
CA ASN A 74 -1.66 17.22 -3.21
C ASN A 74 -0.84 16.34 -4.16
N PHE A 75 -1.01 15.02 -4.10
CA PHE A 75 -0.22 14.05 -4.84
C PHE A 75 -0.98 13.39 -5.99
N LYS A 76 -2.22 13.82 -6.26
CA LYS A 76 -3.15 13.27 -7.27
C LYS A 76 -3.62 11.84 -7.00
N ALA A 77 -2.95 11.09 -6.13
CA ALA A 77 -3.36 9.79 -5.65
C ALA A 77 -2.82 9.50 -4.25
N CYS A 78 -3.33 8.46 -3.60
CA CYS A 78 -2.72 7.86 -2.42
C CYS A 78 -3.18 6.41 -2.21
N TRP A 79 -2.28 5.59 -1.66
CA TRP A 79 -2.59 4.29 -1.06
C TRP A 79 -3.05 4.47 0.39
N ASN A 80 -4.26 4.02 0.71
CA ASN A 80 -4.76 3.88 2.07
C ASN A 80 -4.65 2.40 2.48
N GLN A 81 -3.71 2.12 3.36
CA GLN A 81 -3.40 0.76 3.80
C GLN A 81 -4.54 0.12 4.62
N ASP A 82 -5.12 0.86 5.56
CA ASP A 82 -6.17 0.36 6.47
C ASP A 82 -7.39 -0.17 5.73
N SER A 83 -7.81 0.57 4.71
CA SER A 83 -8.96 0.22 3.86
C SER A 83 -8.58 -0.53 2.59
N ARG A 84 -7.28 -0.83 2.40
CA ARG A 84 -6.70 -1.36 1.17
C ARG A 84 -7.24 -0.70 -0.09
N THR A 85 -7.19 0.63 -0.11
CA THR A 85 -7.81 1.45 -1.16
C THR A 85 -6.83 2.40 -1.79
N ILE A 86 -6.68 2.31 -3.12
CA ILE A 86 -6.05 3.36 -3.94
C ILE A 86 -7.10 4.42 -4.23
N ILE A 87 -6.82 5.66 -3.83
CA ILE A 87 -7.68 6.82 -4.06
C ILE A 87 -7.05 7.65 -5.17
N ILE A 88 -7.79 7.88 -6.26
CA ILE A 88 -7.36 8.71 -7.38
C ILE A 88 -8.15 10.03 -7.38
N CYS A 89 -7.43 11.15 -7.39
CA CYS A 89 -8.00 12.48 -7.52
C CYS A 89 -8.12 12.87 -9.00
N LEU A 90 -9.36 13.00 -9.50
CA LEU A 90 -9.64 13.46 -10.86
C LEU A 90 -10.02 14.95 -10.92
N ALA A 91 -9.92 15.69 -9.81
CA ALA A 91 -10.45 17.05 -9.69
C ALA A 91 -9.80 18.07 -10.66
N THR A 92 -8.59 17.79 -11.15
CA THR A 92 -7.86 18.65 -12.10
C THR A 92 -7.97 18.17 -13.55
N ASN A 93 -8.82 17.18 -13.83
CA ASN A 93 -8.92 16.52 -15.13
C ASN A 93 -7.55 16.09 -15.69
N PRO A 94 -6.78 15.30 -14.93
CA PRO A 94 -5.44 14.90 -15.34
C PRO A 94 -5.50 14.15 -16.69
N PRO A 95 -4.48 14.34 -17.57
CA PRO A 95 -4.36 13.56 -18.77
C PRO A 95 -4.37 12.06 -18.52
N GLN A 96 -4.79 11.27 -19.52
CA GLN A 96 -4.98 9.83 -19.37
C GLN A 96 -3.73 9.10 -18.85
N GLY A 97 -2.55 9.47 -19.36
CA GLY A 97 -1.29 8.87 -18.93
C GLY A 97 -0.94 9.18 -17.49
N GLU A 98 -1.22 10.39 -17.01
CA GLU A 98 -0.98 10.74 -15.60
C GLU A 98 -1.85 9.90 -14.66
N VAL A 99 -3.10 9.61 -15.04
CA VAL A 99 -3.97 8.71 -14.26
C VAL A 99 -3.38 7.29 -14.20
N ILE A 100 -2.88 6.76 -15.33
CA ILE A 100 -2.23 5.44 -15.38
C ILE A 100 -1.00 5.43 -14.48
N ALA A 101 -0.16 6.46 -14.60
CA ALA A 101 1.06 6.62 -13.82
C ALA A 101 0.76 6.64 -12.30
N SER A 102 -0.23 7.42 -11.88
CA SER A 102 -0.68 7.47 -10.49
C SER A 102 -1.19 6.12 -10.01
N ILE A 103 -1.99 5.40 -10.79
CA ILE A 103 -2.47 4.05 -10.41
C ILE A 103 -1.29 3.09 -10.29
N LEU A 104 -0.35 3.08 -11.24
CA LEU A 104 0.83 2.21 -11.18
C LEU A 104 1.69 2.50 -9.95
N PHE A 105 1.88 3.77 -9.61
CA PHE A 105 2.64 4.17 -8.43
C PHE A 105 2.00 3.64 -7.14
N GLU A 106 0.70 3.85 -6.96
CA GLU A 106 0.00 3.37 -5.77
C GLU A 106 -0.15 1.85 -5.72
N LEU A 107 -0.16 1.16 -6.88
CA LEU A 107 -0.06 -0.30 -6.91
C LEU A 107 1.30 -0.76 -6.37
N HIS A 108 2.39 -0.05 -6.68
CA HIS A 108 3.69 -0.37 -6.09
C HIS A 108 3.71 -0.12 -4.58
N ASN A 109 3.13 0.98 -4.10
CA ASN A 109 2.94 1.23 -2.67
C ASN A 109 2.16 0.09 -2.00
N ALA A 110 1.03 -0.32 -2.59
CA ALA A 110 0.26 -1.45 -2.11
C ALA A 110 1.07 -2.75 -2.06
N SER A 111 1.92 -3.01 -3.06
CA SER A 111 2.74 -4.23 -3.17
C SER A 111 3.87 -4.33 -2.14
N VAL A 112 4.23 -3.23 -1.47
CA VAL A 112 5.26 -3.21 -0.43
C VAL A 112 4.69 -2.95 0.97
N THR A 113 3.37 -3.04 1.13
CA THR A 113 2.66 -2.86 2.41
C THR A 113 3.33 -3.62 3.56
N SER A 114 3.63 -4.91 3.36
CA SER A 114 4.29 -5.74 4.38
C SER A 114 5.67 -5.23 4.81
N LYS A 115 6.40 -4.52 3.93
CA LYS A 115 7.69 -3.90 4.26
C LYS A 115 7.48 -2.61 5.05
N MET A 116 6.47 -1.82 4.70
CA MET A 116 6.07 -0.62 5.45
C MET A 116 5.61 -1.01 6.86
N ASP A 117 4.76 -2.04 6.98
CA ASP A 117 4.33 -2.62 8.26
C ASP A 117 5.50 -3.06 9.14
N ASN A 118 6.51 -3.69 8.53
CA ASN A 118 7.69 -4.10 9.27
C ASN A 118 8.49 -2.89 9.79
N LEU A 119 8.58 -1.79 9.03
CA LEU A 119 9.20 -0.55 9.52
C LEU A 119 8.41 0.05 10.68
N ASP A 120 7.08 0.06 10.60
CA ASP A 120 6.19 0.54 11.65
C ASP A 120 6.35 -0.30 12.93
N GLN A 121 6.37 -1.63 12.80
CA GLN A 121 6.62 -2.54 13.93
C GLN A 121 8.01 -2.31 14.53
N MET A 122 9.05 -2.18 13.70
CA MET A 122 10.39 -1.87 14.19
C MET A 122 10.42 -0.55 14.97
N ALA A 123 9.67 0.46 14.51
CA ALA A 123 9.53 1.73 15.24
C ALA A 123 8.82 1.51 16.57
N GLN A 124 7.63 0.92 16.58
CA GLN A 124 6.83 0.64 17.79
C GLN A 124 7.62 -0.13 18.87
N TYR A 125 8.50 -1.05 18.46
CA TYR A 125 9.34 -1.83 19.38
C TYR A 125 10.69 -1.16 19.71
N GLY A 126 10.94 0.07 19.27
CA GLY A 126 12.20 0.79 19.50
C GLY A 126 13.42 0.14 18.85
N LYS A 127 13.22 -0.66 17.79
CA LYS A 127 14.28 -1.38 17.06
C LYS A 127 14.89 -0.59 15.90
N ILE A 128 14.34 0.58 15.60
CA ILE A 128 14.82 1.50 14.58
C ILE A 128 14.68 2.93 15.12
N ASN A 129 15.66 3.79 14.86
CA ASN A 129 15.55 5.20 15.22
C ASN A 129 14.80 5.99 14.13
N LYS A 130 14.35 7.21 14.48
CA LYS A 130 13.59 8.07 13.55
C LYS A 130 14.29 8.30 12.22
N GLN A 131 15.60 8.56 12.23
CA GLN A 131 16.35 8.87 11.01
C GLN A 131 16.41 7.67 10.06
N GLU A 132 16.69 6.49 10.60
CA GLU A 132 16.69 5.23 9.85
C GLU A 132 15.31 4.86 9.35
N TYR A 133 14.26 5.05 10.16
CA TYR A 133 12.87 4.84 9.76
C TYR A 133 12.51 5.71 8.55
N VAL A 134 12.74 7.03 8.64
CA VAL A 134 12.45 7.97 7.55
C VAL A 134 13.24 7.63 6.30
N ARG A 135 14.56 7.37 6.42
CA ARG A 135 15.39 7.00 5.26
C ARG A 135 14.94 5.68 4.64
N SER A 136 14.55 4.69 5.44
CA SER A 136 14.10 3.38 4.94
C SER A 136 12.76 3.49 4.20
N PHE A 137 11.82 4.27 4.75
CA PHE A 137 10.52 4.49 4.13
C PHE A 137 10.67 5.24 2.80
N GLU A 138 11.48 6.30 2.76
CA GLU A 138 11.81 7.03 1.53
C GLU A 138 12.53 6.17 0.50
N HIS A 139 13.32 5.17 0.95
CA HIS A 139 13.96 4.23 0.05
C HIS A 139 12.94 3.30 -0.63
N LEU A 140 11.90 2.87 0.09
CA LEU A 140 10.79 2.12 -0.50
C LEU A 140 10.05 2.97 -1.55
N GLU A 141 9.73 4.23 -1.24
CA GLU A 141 9.09 5.17 -2.17
C GLU A 141 9.96 5.44 -3.42
N TYR A 142 11.27 5.60 -3.23
CA TYR A 142 12.22 5.72 -4.34
C TYR A 142 12.18 4.49 -5.25
N LEU A 143 12.27 3.28 -4.70
CA LEU A 143 12.20 2.04 -5.49
C LEU A 143 10.85 1.89 -6.19
N ASN A 144 9.75 2.27 -5.53
CA ASN A 144 8.42 2.28 -6.14
C ASN A 144 8.37 3.25 -7.33
N SER A 145 8.97 4.45 -7.22
CA SER A 145 9.05 5.39 -8.33
C SER A 145 9.82 4.83 -9.53
N ILE A 146 10.97 4.17 -9.30
CA ILE A 146 11.77 3.53 -10.35
C ILE A 146 11.01 2.39 -11.02
N ASN A 147 10.39 1.52 -10.22
CA ASN A 147 9.61 0.40 -10.74
C ASN A 147 8.41 0.88 -11.57
N THR A 148 7.73 1.92 -11.10
CA THR A 148 6.61 2.55 -11.80
C THR A 148 7.06 3.11 -13.14
N ALA A 149 8.15 3.90 -13.16
CA ALA A 149 8.67 4.48 -14.39
C ALA A 149 9.10 3.42 -15.40
N ASN A 150 9.70 2.32 -14.94
CA ASN A 150 10.08 1.20 -15.79
C ASN A 150 8.86 0.51 -16.40
N LEU A 151 7.82 0.22 -15.61
CA LEU A 151 6.57 -0.37 -16.14
C LEU A 151 5.85 0.58 -17.10
N ALA A 152 5.80 1.87 -16.78
CA ALA A 152 5.23 2.88 -17.65
C ALA A 152 5.96 2.93 -19.00
N LYS A 153 7.30 2.92 -18.98
CA LYS A 153 8.13 2.88 -20.19
C LYS A 153 7.82 1.64 -21.05
N ILE A 154 7.78 0.45 -20.46
CA ILE A 154 7.45 -0.79 -21.17
C ILE A 154 6.04 -0.70 -21.80
N GLY A 155 5.06 -0.18 -21.08
CA GLY A 155 3.70 -0.02 -21.61
C GLY A 155 3.61 1.02 -22.73
N ILE A 156 4.41 2.09 -22.67
CA ILE A 156 4.54 3.08 -23.76
C ILE A 156 5.18 2.45 -25.00
N GLU A 157 6.28 1.72 -24.83
CA GLU A 157 7.00 1.05 -25.93
C GLU A 157 6.13 0.00 -26.64
N LYS A 158 5.21 -0.64 -25.91
CA LYS A 158 4.22 -1.57 -26.46
C LYS A 158 2.98 -0.88 -27.08
N GLY A 159 2.90 0.45 -27.04
CA GLY A 159 1.74 1.20 -27.53
C GLY A 159 0.47 1.07 -26.67
N LEU A 160 0.60 0.56 -25.44
CA LEU A 160 -0.53 0.36 -24.52
C LEU A 160 -0.82 1.62 -23.69
N PHE A 161 0.23 2.34 -23.30
CA PHE A 161 0.12 3.57 -22.52
C PHE A 161 0.45 4.80 -23.37
N PRO A 162 -0.22 5.93 -23.13
CA PRO A 162 0.16 7.20 -23.77
C PRO A 162 1.49 7.71 -23.22
N LYS A 163 2.22 8.50 -24.00
CA LYS A 163 3.58 8.99 -23.65
C LYS A 163 3.65 9.75 -22.32
N ASN A 164 2.58 10.44 -21.94
CA ASN A 164 2.47 11.17 -20.68
C ASN A 164 2.20 10.27 -19.46
N ALA A 165 2.24 8.95 -19.60
CA ALA A 165 2.35 8.03 -18.46
C ALA A 165 3.78 7.94 -17.91
N LEU A 166 4.77 8.50 -18.60
CA LEU A 166 6.15 8.50 -18.14
C LEU A 166 6.29 9.41 -16.90
N LEU A 167 6.78 8.83 -15.80
CA LEU A 167 7.09 9.57 -14.59
C LEU A 167 8.57 9.97 -14.56
N PRO A 168 8.88 11.22 -14.19
CA PRO A 168 10.26 11.60 -13.92
C PRO A 168 10.77 10.86 -12.68
N THR A 169 12.00 10.39 -12.75
CA THR A 169 12.68 9.73 -11.64
C THR A 169 13.96 10.48 -11.29
N TYR A 170 14.35 10.41 -10.01
CA TYR A 170 15.66 10.89 -9.58
C TYR A 170 16.78 9.93 -10.01
N LYS A 171 17.98 10.46 -10.22
CA LYS A 171 19.15 9.70 -10.69
C LYS A 171 19.55 8.62 -9.69
N ASN A 172 19.44 8.90 -8.39
CA ASN A 172 19.76 7.98 -7.32
C ASN A 172 18.90 8.29 -6.08
N PHE A 173 19.00 7.41 -5.09
CA PHE A 173 18.26 7.56 -3.84
C PHE A 173 18.65 8.82 -3.05
N ASP A 174 19.93 9.23 -3.04
CA ASP A 174 20.34 10.39 -2.26
C ASP A 174 19.77 11.71 -2.82
N GLU A 175 19.65 11.82 -4.15
CA GLU A 175 18.95 12.92 -4.80
C GLU A 175 17.45 12.91 -4.48
N HIS A 176 16.78 11.75 -4.59
CA HIS A 176 15.38 11.59 -4.16
C HIS A 176 15.20 12.06 -2.72
N PHE A 177 16.02 11.52 -1.81
CA PHE A 177 15.93 11.79 -0.38
C PHE A 177 16.19 13.27 -0.06
N TYR A 178 17.11 13.93 -0.76
CA TYR A 178 17.34 15.36 -0.64
C TYR A 178 16.08 16.17 -0.99
N TYR A 179 15.44 15.89 -2.12
CA TYR A 179 14.25 16.62 -2.54
C TYR A 179 13.03 16.32 -1.67
N GLN A 180 12.88 15.09 -1.16
CA GLN A 180 11.77 14.75 -0.26
C GLN A 180 11.88 15.41 1.12
N LYS A 181 13.10 15.71 1.57
CA LYS A 181 13.31 16.56 2.75
C LYS A 181 12.87 17.99 2.49
N ILE A 182 13.26 18.55 1.34
CA ILE A 182 12.93 19.95 0.98
C ILE A 182 11.43 20.15 0.76
N SER A 183 10.75 19.16 0.17
CA SER A 183 9.31 19.21 -0.05
C SER A 183 8.48 19.06 1.23
N GLY A 184 9.11 18.65 2.34
CA GLY A 184 8.44 18.32 3.60
C GLY A 184 7.79 16.93 3.62
N HIS A 185 7.99 16.11 2.59
CA HIS A 185 7.47 14.73 2.57
C HIS A 185 8.10 13.87 3.67
N SER A 186 9.42 13.95 3.83
CA SER A 186 10.14 13.22 4.89
C SER A 186 9.69 13.65 6.29
N ASP A 187 9.20 14.88 6.47
CA ASP A 187 8.64 15.34 7.75
C ASP A 187 7.28 14.70 8.05
N VAL A 188 6.47 14.39 7.03
CA VAL A 188 5.22 13.65 7.20
C VAL A 188 5.52 12.23 7.71
N ILE A 189 6.50 11.57 7.11
CA ILE A 189 6.96 10.25 7.56
C ILE A 189 7.51 10.32 8.99
N ALA A 190 8.30 11.36 9.32
CA ALA A 190 8.83 11.57 10.66
C ALA A 190 7.71 11.73 11.72
N LYS A 191 6.60 12.40 11.38
CA LYS A 191 5.43 12.53 12.26
C LYS A 191 4.74 11.19 12.49
N ASN A 192 4.69 10.31 11.49
CA ASN A 192 4.16 8.95 11.68
C ASN A 192 5.01 8.17 12.70
N TYR A 193 6.34 8.26 12.63
CA TYR A 193 7.21 7.68 13.66
C TYR A 193 6.89 8.20 15.07
N ASP A 194 6.67 9.52 15.21
CA ASP A 194 6.33 10.12 16.51
C ASP A 194 4.99 9.61 17.06
N ILE A 195 4.01 9.39 16.18
CA ILE A 195 2.70 8.82 16.55
C ILE A 195 2.86 7.37 17.02
N LEU A 196 3.66 6.57 16.30
CA LEU A 196 3.92 5.16 16.64
C LEU A 196 4.68 5.00 17.96
N MET A 197 5.56 5.96 18.29
CA MET A 197 6.34 5.98 19.53
C MET A 197 5.61 6.65 20.71
N ALA A 198 4.49 7.31 20.46
CA ALA A 198 3.74 7.96 21.53
C ALA A 198 3.24 6.88 22.51
N PRO A 199 3.45 7.05 23.84
CA PRO A 199 2.87 6.13 24.80
C PRO A 199 1.37 6.04 24.55
N ALA A 200 0.82 4.82 24.54
CA ALA A 200 -0.61 4.60 24.40
C ALA A 200 -1.30 5.53 25.39
N ARG A 201 -2.05 6.52 24.89
CA ARG A 201 -2.73 7.47 25.77
C ARG A 201 -3.56 6.63 26.73
N GLU A 202 -3.22 6.66 28.02
CA GLU A 202 -4.08 6.12 29.05
C GLU A 202 -5.47 6.70 28.78
N ILE A 203 -6.41 5.84 28.40
CA ILE A 203 -7.83 6.19 28.42
C ILE A 203 -8.13 6.37 29.91
N ARG A 204 -7.93 7.59 30.40
CA ARG A 204 -8.48 8.01 31.69
C ARG A 204 -9.97 8.11 31.48
N TYR A 205 -10.68 7.04 31.85
CA TYR A 205 -12.08 7.14 32.21
C TYR A 205 -12.15 8.13 33.36
N PHE A 206 -12.63 9.35 33.06
CA PHE A 206 -13.20 10.25 34.05
C PHE A 206 -14.72 10.06 34.03
#